data_AF-A0A7Y2AFX2-F1
#
_entry.id   AF-A0A7Y2AFX2-F1
#
_cell.length_a   1.000
_cell.length_b   1.000
_cell.length_c   1.000
_cell.angle_alpha   90.00
_cell.angle_beta   90.00
_cell.angle_gamma   90.00
#
_symmetry.space_group_name_H-M   'P 1'
#
loop_
_entity.id
_entity.type
_entity.pdbx_description
1 polymer ?
#
loop_
_entity_poly.entity_id
_entity_poly.type
_entity_poly.pdbx_seq_one_letter_code
_entity_poly.pdbx_strand_id
1 'polypeptide(L)' 'MSNSVDGFEETRTRSLTKTVSWRCCAVLNSFTILVVTPTSRPIVNAIAMNVTGFCVFYFFERIWNQVAWGRLPKKQDL' A
#
# COMPACT_ATOMS: atom_id res chain seq x y z
N MET A 1 -28.24 -25.68 0.09
CA MET A 1 -27.64 -24.45 -0.48
C MET A 1 -26.32 -24.24 0.23
N SER A 2 -25.20 -24.65 -0.36
CA SER A 2 -23.86 -24.44 0.18
C SER A 2 -23.47 -22.98 -0.07
N ASN A 3 -23.31 -22.19 0.99
CA ASN A 3 -22.76 -20.85 0.88
C ASN A 3 -21.24 -20.98 0.68
N SER A 4 -20.78 -20.92 -0.57
CA SER A 4 -19.36 -20.84 -0.89
C SER A 4 -18.84 -19.46 -0.46
N VAL A 5 -18.26 -19.40 0.74
CA VAL A 5 -17.43 -18.28 1.14
C VAL A 5 -16.10 -18.43 0.41
N ASP A 6 -16.00 -17.86 -0.78
CA ASP A 6 -14.76 -17.78 -1.56
C ASP A 6 -13.77 -16.85 -0.85
N GLY A 7 -13.07 -17.38 0.15
CA GLY A 7 -11.98 -16.72 0.84
C GLY A 7 -10.66 -16.95 0.09
N PHE A 8 -9.87 -15.89 -0.12
CA PHE A 8 -8.49 -16.00 -0.60
C PHE A 8 -7.53 -16.06 0.58
N GLU A 9 -6.50 -16.89 0.48
CA GLU A 9 -5.41 -16.91 1.47
C GLU A 9 -4.30 -15.95 1.02
N GLU A 10 -3.90 -15.03 1.90
CA GLU A 10 -2.82 -14.09 1.61
C GLU A 10 -1.46 -14.78 1.79
N THR A 11 -0.72 -14.97 0.69
CA THR A 11 0.60 -15.60 0.74
C THR A 11 1.65 -14.67 1.35
N ARG A 12 2.59 -15.21 2.14
CA ARG A 12 3.71 -14.42 2.71
C ARG A 12 4.47 -13.61 1.66
N THR A 13 4.66 -14.16 0.47
CA THR A 13 5.32 -13.49 -0.66
C THR A 13 4.53 -12.27 -1.13
N ARG A 14 3.20 -12.37 -1.24
CA ARG A 14 2.32 -11.25 -1.59
C ARG A 14 2.43 -10.11 -0.57
N SER A 15 2.40 -10.42 0.72
CA SER A 15 2.53 -9.41 1.79
C SER A 15 3.91 -8.73 1.76
N LEU A 16 4.98 -9.49 1.51
CA LEU A 16 6.32 -8.92 1.36
C LEU A 16 6.41 -7.98 0.15
N THR A 17 5.94 -8.40 -1.03
CA THR A 17 5.94 -7.55 -2.22
C THR A 17 5.06 -6.31 -2.02
N LYS A 18 3.90 -6.45 -1.37
CA LYS A 18 3.04 -5.31 -1.00
C LYS A 18 3.81 -4.32 -0.14
N THR A 19 4.49 -4.82 0.88
CA THR A 19 5.24 -4.00 1.83
C THR A 19 6.39 -3.28 1.14
N VAL A 20 7.20 -3.98 0.34
CA VAL A 20 8.32 -3.38 -0.41
C VAL A 20 7.80 -2.30 -1.37
N SER A 21 6.74 -2.59 -2.13
CA SER A 21 6.14 -1.64 -3.07
C SER A 21 5.64 -0.39 -2.34
N TRP A 22 4.96 -0.56 -1.21
CA TRP A 22 4.52 0.56 -0.37
C TRP A 22 5.69 1.40 0.16
N ARG A 23 6.78 0.76 0.60
CA ARG A 23 7.96 1.46 1.11
C ARG A 23 8.61 2.32 0.02
N CYS A 24 8.70 1.83 -1.21
CA CYS A 24 9.19 2.64 -2.34
C CYS A 24 8.31 3.88 -2.57
N CYS A 25 6.99 3.73 -2.60
CA CYS A 25 6.07 4.86 -2.75
C CYS A 25 6.19 5.89 -1.62
N ALA A 26 6.29 5.43 -0.36
CA ALA A 26 6.41 6.31 0.80
C ALA A 26 7.73 7.11 0.82
N VAL A 27 8.83 6.48 0.40
CA VAL A 27 10.13 7.18 0.25
C VAL A 27 10.05 8.23 -0.85
N LEU A 28 9.48 7.90 -2.01
CA LEU A 28 9.31 8.84 -3.11
C LEU A 28 8.43 10.04 -2.72
N ASN A 29 7.33 9.79 -1.99
CA ASN A 29 6.47 10.86 -1.47
C ASN A 29 7.25 11.82 -0.57
N SER A 30 7.98 11.26 0.40
CA SER A 30 8.75 12.04 1.37
C SER A 30 9.86 12.85 0.69
N PHE A 31 10.58 12.22 -0.24
CA PHE A 31 11.61 12.86 -1.04
C PHE A 31 11.04 14.02 -1.88
N THR A 32 9.90 13.81 -2.53
CA THR A 32 9.23 14.84 -3.35
C THR A 32 8.89 16.07 -2.52
N ILE A 33 8.31 15.91 -1.32
CA ILE A 33 7.98 17.05 -0.46
C ILE A 33 9.23 17.81 -0.03
N LEU A 34 10.31 17.10 0.32
CA LEU A 34 11.57 17.72 0.75
C LEU A 34 12.30 18.46 -0.37
N VAL A 35 12.18 18.00 -1.62
CA VAL A 35 12.77 18.68 -2.79
C VAL A 35 11.97 19.92 -3.19
N VAL A 36 10.64 19.84 -3.12
CA VAL A 36 9.74 20.92 -3.58
C VAL A 36 9.57 22.01 -2.52
N THR A 37 9.72 21.69 -1.24
CA THR A 37 9.42 22.61 -0.14
C THR A 37 10.68 23.03 0.62
N PRO A 38 10.83 24.31 1.04
CA PRO A 38 11.99 24.73 1.82
C PRO A 38 12.16 23.96 3.14
N THR A 39 13.39 23.60 3.48
CA THR A 39 13.74 22.88 4.73
C THR A 39 13.50 23.72 5.99
N SER A 40 13.37 25.05 5.87
CA SER A 40 13.16 25.96 7.00
C SER A 40 11.76 25.88 7.62
N ARG A 41 10.82 25.11 7.06
CA ARG A 41 9.44 24.97 7.53
C ARG A 41 9.09 23.53 7.90
N PRO A 42 9.66 22.97 8.99
CA PRO A 42 9.51 21.55 9.32
C PRO A 42 8.06 21.13 9.59
N ILE A 43 7.27 21.97 10.24
CA ILE A 43 5.85 21.68 10.53
C ILE A 43 5.03 21.58 9.24
N VAL A 44 5.25 22.50 8.30
CA VAL A 44 4.54 22.50 7.01
C VAL A 44 4.92 21.24 6.22
N ASN A 45 6.21 20.89 6.18
CA ASN A 45 6.68 19.69 5.50
C ASN A 45 6.08 18.43 6.13
N ALA A 46 6.02 18.35 7.46
CA ALA A 46 5.42 17.21 8.16
C ALA A 46 3.93 17.04 7.83
N ILE A 47 3.16 18.14 7.84
CA ILE A 47 1.74 18.11 7.46
C ILE A 47 1.59 17.70 6.00
N ALA A 48 2.36 18.31 5.10
CA ALA A 48 2.32 18.01 3.66
C ALA A 48 2.66 16.54 3.39
N MET A 49 3.70 15.99 4.02
CA MET A 49 4.10 14.58 3.88
C MET A 49 2.99 13.61 4.33
N ASN A 50 2.28 13.92 5.42
CA ASN A 50 1.19 13.07 5.91
C ASN A 50 -0.07 13.16 5.03
N VAL A 51 -0.46 14.36 4.61
CA VAL A 51 -1.63 14.55 3.74
C VAL A 51 -1.39 13.90 2.37
N THR A 52 -0.25 14.17 1.74
CA THR A 52 0.12 13.54 0.46
C THR A 52 0.33 12.04 0.61
N GLY A 53 0.99 11.60 1.69
CA GLY A 53 1.17 10.19 2.01
C GLY A 53 -0.15 9.44 2.17
N PHE A 54 -1.16 10.06 2.78
CA PHE A 54 -2.51 9.50 2.87
C PHE A 54 -3.15 9.32 1.48
N CYS A 55 -3.07 10.32 0.61
CA CYS A 55 -3.56 10.21 -0.77
C CYS A 55 -2.83 9.11 -1.55
N VAL A 56 -1.49 9.09 -1.48
CA VAL A 56 -0.66 8.07 -2.15
C VAL A 56 -0.99 6.68 -1.63
N PHE A 57 -1.19 6.52 -0.32
CA PHE A 57 -1.61 5.26 0.28
C PHE A 57 -2.96 4.79 -0.24
N TYR A 58 -3.95 5.69 -0.31
CA TYR A 58 -5.27 5.36 -0.83
C TYR A 58 -5.20 4.84 -2.27
N PHE A 59 -4.45 5.53 -3.14
CA PHE A 59 -4.25 5.07 -4.52
C PHE A 59 -3.46 3.77 -4.59
N PHE A 60 -2.42 3.62 -3.76
CA PHE A 60 -1.64 2.39 -3.66
C PHE A 60 -2.53 1.20 -3.33
N GLU A 61 -3.40 1.31 -2.31
CA GLU A 61 -4.35 0.24 -1.96
C GLU A 61 -5.34 -0.02 -3.10
N ARG A 62 -5.84 1.03 -3.77
CA ARG A 62 -6.78 0.87 -4.88
C ARG A 62 -6.17 0.10 -6.05
N ILE A 63 -4.91 0.40 -6.38
CA ILE A 63 -4.12 -0.29 -7.41
C ILE A 63 -3.82 -1.71 -6.96
N TRP A 64 -3.33 -1.89 -5.72
CA TRP A 64 -3.01 -3.21 -5.16
C TRP A 64 -4.22 -4.14 -5.12
N ASN A 65 -5.42 -3.59 -4.94
CA ASN A 65 -6.65 -4.37 -4.95
C ASN A 65 -7.02 -4.92 -6.34
N GLN A 66 -6.45 -4.36 -7.42
CA GLN A 66 -6.58 -4.91 -8.77
C GLN A 66 -5.49 -5.96 -9.08
N VAL A 67 -4.43 -6.03 -8.28
CA VAL A 67 -3.38 -7.02 -8.45
C VAL A 67 -3.88 -8.39 -7.97
N ALA A 68 -4.14 -9.28 -8.95
CA ALA A 68 -4.59 -10.65 -8.72
C ALA A 68 -3.46 -11.61 -8.30
N TRP A 69 -2.20 -11.19 -8.43
CA TRP A 69 -1.03 -11.99 -8.10
C TRP A 69 -0.99 -12.40 -6.62
N GLY A 70 -0.64 -13.67 -6.37
CA GLY A 70 -0.54 -14.23 -5.01
C GLY A 70 -1.88 -14.44 -4.30
N ARG A 71 -3.01 -14.40 -5.02
CA ARG A 71 -4.32 -14.84 -4.51
C ARG A 71 -4.41 -16.34 -4.67
N LEU A 72 -4.14 -17.09 -3.61
CA LEU A 72 -4.33 -18.54 -3.62
C LEU A 72 -5.77 -18.86 -3.24
N PRO A 73 -6.44 -19.77 -3.98
CA PRO A 73 -7.73 -20.30 -3.54
C PRO A 73 -7.51 -21.00 -2.21
N LYS A 74 -8.30 -20.65 -1.19
CA LYS A 74 -8.24 -21.29 0.11
C LYS A 74 -8.47 -22.79 -0.09
N LYS A 75 -7.49 -23.61 0.28
CA LYS A 75 -7.62 -25.07 0.23
C LYS A 75 -8.71 -25.45 1.23
N GLN A 76 -9.82 -26.00 0.74
CA GLN A 76 -10.85 -26.60 1.59
C GLN A 76 -10.27 -27.90 2.15
N ASP A 77 -9.84 -27.89 3.41
CA ASP A 77 -9.54 -29.11 4.14
C ASP A 77 -10.90 -29.78 4.48
N LEU A 78 -11.12 -30.98 3.89
CA LEU A 78 -12.29 -31.85 4.12
C LEU A 78 -12.17 -32.59 5.45
#